data_AF-A0A935MN37-F1
#
_entry.id   AF-A0A935MN37-F1
#
_cell.length_a   1.000
_cell.length_b   1.000
_cell.length_c   1.000
_cell.angle_alpha   90.00
_cell.angle_beta   90.00
_cell.angle_gamma   90.00
#
_symmetry.space_group_name_H-M   'P 1'
#
loop_
_entity.id
_entity.type
_entity.pdbx_description
1 polymer ?
#
loop_
_entity_poly.entity_id
_entity_poly.type
_entity_poly.pdbx_seq_one_letter_code
_entity_poly.pdbx_strand_id
1 'polypeptide(L)'
;MKIKYGFLLIACLLLGSALTAFGQKKAKLGKVCGDPTAACKSRENFQSFDLPFDTGKNFVIYESEKFYGIVLQSVKLNDWGDCENPSFDEGDRMPIQELFPHNKVFALNCVETGTNYYTGVAEQTAFIGVYAGKTLTEANKFLKTVQATGQFPGVKVRRMSIGVNGT
;
A
#
# COMPACT_ATOMS: atom_id res chain seq x y z
N MET A 1 60.73 -42.54 41.58
CA MET A 1 59.88 -42.85 42.73
C MET A 1 58.50 -42.27 42.46
N LYS A 2 57.45 -43.10 42.48
CA LYS A 2 56.06 -42.76 42.13
C LYS A 2 55.37 -42.06 43.30
N ILE A 3 54.58 -41.00 43.05
CA ILE A 3 53.44 -40.63 43.90
C ILE A 3 52.26 -40.30 42.98
N LYS A 4 51.14 -40.98 43.27
CA LYS A 4 49.85 -40.92 42.58
C LYS A 4 48.92 -39.93 43.29
N TYR A 5 47.77 -39.71 42.63
CA TYR A 5 46.46 -39.26 43.11
C TYR A 5 46.08 -37.82 42.79
N GLY A 6 44.91 -37.71 42.17
CA GLY A 6 44.25 -36.45 41.85
C GLY A 6 43.10 -36.66 40.87
N PHE A 7 42.25 -37.67 41.12
CA PHE A 7 40.97 -37.83 40.43
C PHE A 7 40.09 -36.63 40.81
N LEU A 8 39.82 -35.73 39.88
CA LEU A 8 38.78 -34.71 40.06
C LEU A 8 38.07 -34.43 38.73
N LEU A 9 36.90 -35.06 38.61
CA LEU A 9 35.65 -34.48 38.10
C LEU A 9 35.76 -33.31 37.12
N ILE A 10 35.54 -33.56 35.82
CA ILE A 10 34.87 -32.60 34.93
C ILE A 10 33.89 -33.38 34.02
N ALA A 11 32.70 -33.62 34.57
CA ALA A 11 31.47 -33.75 33.78
C ALA A 11 30.97 -32.33 33.44
N CYS A 12 30.17 -32.21 32.38
CA CYS A 12 29.48 -31.01 31.86
C CYS A 12 30.11 -30.29 30.65
N LEU A 13 30.08 -30.92 29.47
CA LEU A 13 30.14 -30.23 28.18
C LEU A 13 29.07 -30.77 27.22
N LEU A 14 27.81 -30.67 27.63
CA LEU A 14 26.63 -30.83 26.77
C LEU A 14 25.59 -29.80 27.21
N LEU A 15 25.90 -28.52 26.99
CA LEU A 15 24.95 -27.41 27.19
C LEU A 15 24.61 -26.85 25.82
N GLY A 16 23.36 -27.11 25.44
CA GLY A 16 22.80 -26.86 24.13
C GLY A 16 22.88 -25.40 23.71
N SER A 17 23.35 -25.21 22.48
CA SER A 17 23.05 -24.04 21.67
C SER A 17 21.56 -24.07 21.29
N ALA A 18 20.70 -23.75 22.25
CA ALA A 18 19.31 -23.41 21.96
C ALA A 18 19.30 -22.10 21.16
N LEU A 19 19.01 -22.24 19.87
CA LEU A 19 18.76 -21.17 18.91
C LEU A 19 17.69 -20.22 19.47
N THR A 20 18.08 -19.06 20.01
CA THR A 20 17.16 -17.95 20.23
C THR A 20 16.93 -17.23 18.91
N ALA A 21 16.09 -17.81 18.06
CA ALA A 21 15.49 -17.08 16.96
C ALA A 21 14.51 -16.06 17.57
N PHE A 22 15.00 -14.85 17.85
CA PHE A 22 14.13 -13.71 18.16
C PHE A 22 13.27 -13.42 16.93
N GLY A 23 12.04 -13.94 16.92
CA GLY A 23 11.05 -13.62 15.91
C GLY A 23 10.68 -12.14 15.98
N GLN A 24 11.29 -11.31 15.14
CA GLN A 24 10.87 -9.93 14.95
C GLN A 24 9.42 -9.95 14.46
N LYS A 25 8.48 -9.45 15.29
CA LYS A 25 7.10 -9.23 14.88
C LYS A 25 7.11 -8.20 13.75
N LYS A 26 6.83 -8.64 12.51
CA LYS A 26 6.69 -7.74 11.37
C LYS A 26 5.63 -6.68 11.68
N ALA A 27 5.93 -5.42 11.39
CA ALA A 27 4.95 -4.35 11.48
C ALA A 27 3.71 -4.71 10.65
N LYS A 28 2.53 -4.50 11.21
CA LYS A 28 1.27 -4.89 10.57
C LYS A 28 0.91 -3.83 9.53
N LEU A 29 0.89 -4.22 8.26
CA LEU A 29 0.45 -3.36 7.16
C LEU A 29 -1.04 -3.04 7.27
N GLY A 30 -1.41 -1.85 6.84
CA GLY A 30 -2.76 -1.34 6.89
C GLY A 30 -3.68 -1.91 5.83
N LYS A 31 -4.91 -2.26 6.19
CA LYS A 31 -5.90 -2.81 5.25
C LYS A 31 -6.45 -1.70 4.35
N VAL A 32 -6.45 -1.90 3.03
CA VAL A 32 -6.98 -0.90 2.09
C VAL A 32 -8.51 -0.79 2.18
N CYS A 33 -9.02 0.44 2.22
CA CYS A 33 -10.44 0.77 2.25
C CYS A 33 -10.95 1.15 0.86
N GLY A 34 -10.99 0.14 -0.02
CA GLY A 34 -11.27 0.33 -1.45
C GLY A 34 -12.73 0.53 -1.84
N ASP A 35 -13.69 0.36 -0.92
CA ASP A 35 -15.11 0.66 -1.16
C ASP A 35 -15.49 1.92 -0.37
N PRO A 36 -15.85 3.03 -1.04
CA PRO A 36 -16.21 4.27 -0.36
C PRO A 36 -17.53 4.17 0.42
N THR A 37 -18.41 3.23 0.07
CA THR A 37 -19.70 3.00 0.76
C THR A 37 -19.56 2.16 2.02
N ALA A 38 -18.46 1.39 2.15
CA ALA A 38 -18.17 0.61 3.33
C ALA A 38 -17.51 1.47 4.43
N ALA A 39 -17.77 1.14 5.70
CA ALA A 39 -17.13 1.80 6.83
C ALA A 39 -15.60 1.56 6.84
N CYS A 40 -14.83 2.63 7.07
CA CYS A 40 -13.38 2.60 7.19
C CYS A 40 -12.95 3.50 8.34
N LYS A 41 -12.19 2.95 9.30
CA LYS A 41 -11.89 3.61 10.58
C LYS A 41 -10.99 4.83 10.50
N SER A 42 -10.17 4.91 9.45
CA SER A 42 -9.14 5.95 9.30
C SER A 42 -9.43 6.91 8.15
N ARG A 43 -10.59 6.81 7.49
CA ARG A 43 -10.90 7.52 6.24
C ARG A 43 -10.84 9.04 6.38
N GLU A 44 -11.25 9.54 7.54
CA GLU A 44 -11.21 10.95 7.92
C GLU A 44 -9.81 11.56 7.97
N ASN A 45 -8.76 10.72 8.00
CA ASN A 45 -7.36 11.18 7.98
C ASN A 45 -6.79 11.34 6.56
N PHE A 46 -7.59 11.09 5.53
CA PHE A 46 -7.17 11.12 4.12
C PHE A 46 -7.93 12.20 3.37
N GLN A 47 -7.34 12.73 2.30
CA GLN A 47 -8.00 13.67 1.42
C GLN A 47 -9.13 12.98 0.62
N SER A 48 -10.02 13.77 0.02
CA SER A 48 -11.16 13.23 -0.74
C SER A 48 -10.72 12.36 -1.92
N PHE A 49 -9.59 12.65 -2.56
CA PHE A 49 -9.04 11.90 -3.70
C PHE A 49 -8.05 10.80 -3.30
N ASP A 50 -7.76 10.65 -2.02
CA ASP A 50 -6.89 9.60 -1.53
C ASP A 50 -7.59 8.24 -1.52
N LEU A 51 -6.81 7.17 -1.68
CA LEU A 51 -7.25 5.83 -1.32
C LEU A 51 -6.96 5.60 0.17
N PRO A 52 -7.98 5.55 1.04
CA PRO A 52 -7.74 5.36 2.46
C PRO A 52 -7.34 3.92 2.77
N PHE A 53 -6.64 3.75 3.88
CA PHE A 53 -6.32 2.45 4.46
C PHE A 53 -6.26 2.55 5.98
N ASP A 54 -6.37 1.42 6.68
CA ASP A 54 -6.29 1.36 8.13
C ASP A 54 -4.86 1.67 8.60
N THR A 55 -4.69 2.81 9.24
CA THR A 55 -3.40 3.28 9.76
C THR A 55 -3.06 2.73 11.15
N GLY A 56 -4.01 2.09 11.84
CA GLY A 56 -3.82 1.64 13.22
C GLY A 56 -3.70 2.80 14.21
N LYS A 57 -3.02 2.57 15.35
CA LYS A 57 -2.75 3.58 16.39
C LYS A 57 -1.22 3.76 16.53
N ASN A 58 -0.72 5.00 16.44
CA ASN A 58 0.63 5.45 16.81
C ASN A 58 1.83 4.84 16.03
N PHE A 59 1.94 5.08 14.72
CA PHE A 59 3.16 4.74 13.97
C PHE A 59 3.58 5.88 13.02
N VAL A 60 4.89 6.09 12.90
CA VAL A 60 5.52 7.24 12.22
C VAL A 60 5.46 7.14 10.67
N ILE A 61 5.33 5.92 10.13
CA ILE A 61 5.19 5.67 8.68
C ILE A 61 4.05 4.66 8.50
N TYR A 62 3.07 5.01 7.67
CA TYR A 62 1.93 4.16 7.36
C TYR A 62 2.11 3.52 5.98
N GLU A 63 2.12 2.20 5.91
CA GLU A 63 2.08 1.46 4.65
C GLU A 63 0.86 0.55 4.62
N SER A 64 0.21 0.48 3.46
CA SER A 64 -0.90 -0.44 3.23
C SER A 64 -0.43 -1.82 2.77
N GLU A 65 -1.31 -2.81 2.94
CA GLU A 65 -1.19 -4.09 2.26
C GLU A 65 -1.17 -3.89 0.74
N LYS A 66 -0.50 -4.81 0.03
CA LYS A 66 -0.54 -4.79 -1.44
C LYS A 66 -1.98 -5.02 -1.91
N PHE A 67 -2.40 -4.23 -2.88
CA PHE A 67 -3.69 -4.33 -3.54
C PHE A 67 -3.52 -4.27 -5.05
N TYR A 68 -4.62 -4.39 -5.78
CA TYR A 68 -4.65 -4.19 -7.22
C TYR A 68 -5.48 -2.96 -7.56
N GLY A 69 -4.92 -2.08 -8.38
CA GLY A 69 -5.60 -0.94 -8.96
C GLY A 69 -5.57 -1.01 -10.48
N ILE A 70 -6.42 -0.21 -11.12
CA ILE A 70 -6.36 0.05 -12.56
C ILE A 70 -6.07 1.53 -12.73
N VAL A 71 -4.95 1.85 -13.37
CA VAL A 71 -4.64 3.23 -13.77
C VAL A 71 -5.48 3.55 -14.99
N LEU A 72 -6.38 4.52 -14.85
CA LEU A 72 -7.36 4.88 -15.87
C LEU A 72 -6.78 5.90 -16.84
N GLN A 73 -6.12 6.92 -16.31
CA GLN A 73 -5.38 7.92 -17.07
C GLN A 73 -4.11 8.31 -16.31
N SER A 74 -3.10 8.76 -17.04
CA SER A 74 -1.83 9.20 -16.45
C SER A 74 -1.16 10.23 -17.33
N VAL A 75 -0.48 11.19 -16.72
CA VAL A 75 0.36 12.18 -17.38
C VAL A 75 1.78 12.14 -16.81
N LYS A 76 2.77 12.23 -17.69
CA LYS A 76 4.17 12.33 -17.26
C LYS A 76 4.41 13.73 -16.71
N LEU A 77 5.02 13.80 -15.54
CA LEU A 77 5.42 15.03 -14.87
C LEU A 77 6.88 15.34 -15.21
N ASN A 78 7.24 16.63 -15.17
CA ASN A 78 8.63 17.07 -15.32
C ASN A 78 9.43 16.90 -14.02
N ASP A 79 8.74 16.83 -12.88
CA ASP A 79 9.26 16.68 -11.52
C ASP A 79 8.32 15.81 -10.67
N TRP A 80 8.12 16.17 -9.39
CA TRP A 80 7.23 15.46 -8.47
C TRP A 80 5.79 15.97 -8.46
N GLY A 81 5.42 16.88 -9.37
CA GLY A 81 4.06 17.38 -9.55
C GLY A 81 3.75 18.64 -8.73
N ASP A 82 2.56 19.19 -8.97
CA ASP A 82 2.04 20.40 -8.31
C ASP A 82 0.74 20.05 -7.57
N CYS A 83 0.75 20.18 -6.24
CA CYS A 83 -0.44 19.92 -5.42
C CYS A 83 -1.46 21.05 -5.45
N GLU A 84 -1.04 22.28 -5.77
CA GLU A 84 -1.92 23.44 -5.91
C GLU A 84 -2.64 23.42 -7.26
N ASN A 85 -1.98 22.91 -8.30
CA ASN A 85 -2.52 22.76 -9.66
C ASN A 85 -2.49 21.28 -10.11
N PRO A 86 -3.35 20.42 -9.53
CA PRO A 86 -3.34 18.99 -9.83
C PRO A 86 -3.72 18.70 -11.28
N SER A 87 -3.13 17.64 -11.86
CA SER A 87 -3.49 17.16 -13.20
C SER A 87 -4.84 16.46 -13.27
N PHE A 88 -5.30 15.93 -12.13
CA PHE A 88 -6.58 15.25 -11.95
C PHE A 88 -7.25 15.77 -10.68
N ASP A 89 -8.25 16.64 -10.82
CA ASP A 89 -8.94 17.25 -9.69
C ASP A 89 -10.24 16.49 -9.31
N GLU A 90 -11.03 17.05 -8.38
CA GLU A 90 -12.33 16.46 -8.01
C GLU A 90 -13.36 16.51 -9.16
N GLY A 91 -13.25 17.49 -10.07
CA GLY A 91 -14.06 17.59 -11.28
C GLY A 91 -13.79 16.44 -12.25
N ASP A 92 -12.55 15.96 -12.32
CA ASP A 92 -12.21 14.73 -13.06
C ASP A 92 -12.62 13.46 -12.30
N ARG A 93 -12.39 13.43 -10.98
CA ARG A 93 -12.55 12.22 -10.16
C ARG A 93 -14.00 11.84 -9.94
N MET A 94 -14.87 12.80 -9.66
CA MET A 94 -16.25 12.54 -9.26
C MET A 94 -17.08 11.86 -10.36
N PRO A 95 -17.05 12.27 -11.64
CA PRO A 95 -17.75 11.57 -12.71
C PRO A 95 -17.30 10.11 -12.85
N ILE A 96 -16.00 9.83 -12.67
CA ILE A 96 -15.49 8.46 -12.70
C ILE A 96 -15.96 7.67 -11.48
N GLN A 97 -16.04 8.30 -10.31
CA GLN A 97 -16.54 7.67 -9.09
C GLN A 97 -18.00 7.23 -9.23
N GLU A 98 -18.82 7.97 -9.96
CA GLU A 98 -20.21 7.61 -10.28
C GLU A 98 -20.30 6.34 -11.14
N LEU A 99 -19.35 6.12 -12.05
CA LEU A 99 -19.29 4.89 -12.85
C LEU A 99 -18.95 3.66 -11.99
N PHE A 100 -18.22 3.87 -10.90
CA PHE A 100 -17.70 2.80 -10.04
C PHE A 100 -18.03 3.04 -8.55
N PRO A 101 -19.30 3.06 -8.15
CA PRO A 101 -19.72 3.56 -6.83
C PRO A 101 -19.17 2.73 -5.64
N HIS A 102 -18.82 1.47 -5.86
CA HIS A 102 -18.26 0.57 -4.83
C HIS A 102 -16.74 0.38 -4.94
N ASN A 103 -16.09 1.11 -5.84
CA ASN A 103 -14.65 1.06 -6.04
C ASN A 103 -14.11 2.48 -5.96
N LYS A 104 -13.30 2.75 -4.94
CA LYS A 104 -12.74 4.08 -4.70
C LYS A 104 -11.89 4.49 -5.90
N VAL A 105 -12.26 5.60 -6.52
CA VAL A 105 -11.44 6.32 -7.48
C VAL A 105 -10.52 7.25 -6.69
N PHE A 106 -9.24 7.18 -6.99
CA PHE A 106 -8.18 7.90 -6.28
C PHE A 106 -7.19 8.50 -7.27
N ALA A 107 -6.46 9.53 -6.83
CA ALA A 107 -5.48 10.21 -7.65
C ALA A 107 -4.13 10.35 -6.94
N LEU A 108 -3.07 10.44 -7.73
CA LEU A 108 -1.78 10.98 -7.34
C LEU A 108 -1.48 12.13 -8.30
N ASN A 109 -1.36 13.34 -7.77
CA ASN A 109 -1.02 14.53 -8.56
C ASN A 109 0.39 15.04 -8.27
N CYS A 110 0.84 14.82 -7.05
CA CYS A 110 2.09 15.33 -6.52
C CYS A 110 2.56 14.43 -5.36
N VAL A 111 3.82 14.54 -4.93
CA VAL A 111 4.35 13.84 -3.75
C VAL A 111 4.82 14.87 -2.72
N GLU A 112 4.11 14.96 -1.60
CA GLU A 112 4.42 15.87 -0.50
C GLU A 112 4.40 15.15 0.86
N THR A 113 4.83 15.86 1.90
CA THR A 113 4.79 15.32 3.26
C THR A 113 3.35 15.26 3.76
N GLY A 114 2.96 14.15 4.39
CA GLY A 114 1.60 13.95 4.88
C GLY A 114 0.57 13.55 3.83
N THR A 115 0.94 13.45 2.55
CA THR A 115 0.06 12.94 1.49
C THR A 115 0.35 11.49 1.14
N ASN A 116 -0.60 10.82 0.50
CA ASN A 116 -0.40 9.47 0.00
C ASN A 116 0.61 9.48 -1.16
N TYR A 117 1.57 8.56 -1.11
CA TYR A 117 2.31 8.10 -2.27
C TYR A 117 1.92 6.67 -2.63
N TYR A 118 2.07 6.31 -3.90
CA TYR A 118 1.72 4.99 -4.41
C TYR A 118 2.93 4.31 -5.04
N THR A 119 3.10 3.03 -4.76
CA THR A 119 4.11 2.19 -5.41
C THR A 119 3.46 1.30 -6.47
N GLY A 120 4.27 0.77 -7.40
CA GLY A 120 3.78 -0.08 -8.48
C GLY A 120 3.19 0.68 -9.68
N VAL A 121 3.44 1.98 -9.73
CA VAL A 121 3.16 2.90 -10.85
C VAL A 121 4.48 3.43 -11.42
N ALA A 122 4.42 4.08 -12.58
CA ALA A 122 5.58 4.74 -13.15
C ALA A 122 6.01 5.92 -12.26
N GLU A 123 7.32 6.16 -12.17
CA GLU A 123 7.86 7.34 -11.48
C GLU A 123 7.46 8.63 -12.21
N GLN A 124 7.46 9.77 -11.49
CA GLN A 124 7.18 11.11 -12.04
C GLN A 124 5.94 11.13 -12.93
N THR A 125 4.85 10.53 -12.43
CA THR A 125 3.61 10.36 -13.17
C THR A 125 2.46 10.73 -12.26
N ALA A 126 1.66 11.71 -12.67
CA ALA A 126 0.35 11.91 -12.09
C ALA A 126 -0.62 10.91 -12.72
N PHE A 127 -1.56 10.40 -11.94
CA PHE A 127 -2.55 9.47 -12.45
C PHE A 127 -3.84 9.53 -11.66
N ILE A 128 -4.92 9.13 -12.34
CA ILE A 128 -6.18 8.77 -11.72
C ILE A 128 -6.42 7.28 -11.91
N GLY A 129 -6.78 6.60 -10.82
CA GLY A 129 -6.94 5.16 -10.77
C GLY A 129 -8.17 4.75 -9.98
N VAL A 130 -8.53 3.47 -10.11
CA VAL A 130 -9.64 2.87 -9.38
C VAL A 130 -9.17 1.61 -8.66
N TYR A 131 -9.60 1.44 -7.41
CA TYR A 131 -9.33 0.24 -6.65
C TYR A 131 -10.01 -0.97 -7.31
N ALA A 132 -9.25 -2.03 -7.59
CA ALA A 132 -9.72 -3.19 -8.35
C ALA A 132 -9.80 -4.48 -7.52
N GLY A 133 -9.38 -4.48 -6.26
CA GLY A 133 -9.47 -5.63 -5.36
C GLY A 133 -8.17 -5.97 -4.67
N LYS A 134 -8.20 -7.02 -3.84
CA LYS A 134 -7.02 -7.51 -3.12
C LYS A 134 -6.29 -8.59 -3.89
N THR A 135 -7.00 -9.27 -4.78
CA THR A 135 -6.48 -10.36 -5.58
C THR A 135 -6.46 -9.99 -7.05
N LEU A 136 -5.56 -10.64 -7.80
CA LEU A 136 -5.48 -10.47 -9.24
C LEU A 136 -6.78 -10.93 -9.93
N THR A 137 -7.45 -11.95 -9.38
CA THR A 137 -8.72 -12.47 -9.91
C THR A 137 -9.84 -11.43 -9.79
N GLU A 138 -9.99 -10.80 -8.63
CA GLU A 138 -10.94 -9.68 -8.45
C GLU A 138 -10.64 -8.55 -9.42
N ALA A 139 -9.36 -8.17 -9.53
CA ALA A 139 -8.94 -7.09 -10.40
C ALA A 139 -9.17 -7.36 -11.89
N ASN A 140 -8.89 -8.59 -12.36
CA ASN A 140 -9.17 -8.98 -13.74
C ASN A 140 -10.68 -9.08 -14.02
N LYS A 141 -11.48 -9.45 -13.03
CA LYS A 141 -12.95 -9.40 -13.16
C LYS A 141 -13.41 -7.96 -13.30
N PHE A 142 -12.93 -7.06 -12.45
CA PHE A 142 -13.29 -5.65 -12.46
C PHE A 142 -12.76 -4.91 -13.70
N LEU A 143 -11.58 -5.28 -14.21
CA LEU A 143 -11.02 -4.75 -15.45
C LEU A 143 -12.00 -4.88 -16.62
N LYS A 144 -12.76 -5.98 -16.71
CA LYS A 144 -13.78 -6.16 -17.74
C LYS A 144 -14.91 -5.14 -17.61
N THR A 145 -15.32 -4.82 -16.38
CA THR A 145 -16.29 -3.75 -16.11
C THR A 145 -15.77 -2.39 -16.55
N VAL A 146 -14.50 -2.08 -16.23
CA VAL A 146 -13.86 -0.83 -16.67
C VAL A 146 -13.75 -0.76 -18.19
N GLN A 147 -13.35 -1.84 -18.85
CA GLN A 147 -13.24 -1.89 -20.32
C GLN A 147 -14.60 -1.78 -21.01
N ALA A 148 -15.66 -2.35 -20.41
CA ALA A 148 -17.02 -2.28 -20.94
C ALA A 148 -17.60 -0.86 -20.97
N THR A 149 -17.03 0.10 -20.21
CA THR A 149 -17.44 1.51 -20.33
C THR A 149 -17.02 2.12 -21.66
N GLY A 150 -15.99 1.58 -22.31
CA GLY A 150 -15.39 2.15 -23.52
C GLY A 150 -14.66 3.48 -23.32
N GLN A 151 -14.61 4.02 -22.09
CA GLN A 151 -14.06 5.35 -21.81
C GLN A 151 -12.55 5.36 -21.57
N PHE A 152 -11.97 4.21 -21.18
CA PHE A 152 -10.57 4.13 -20.78
C PHE A 152 -9.79 3.13 -21.66
N PRO A 153 -9.25 3.57 -22.81
CA PRO A 153 -8.55 2.68 -23.72
C PRO A 153 -7.22 2.20 -23.14
N GLY A 154 -6.90 0.91 -23.34
CA GLY A 154 -5.57 0.36 -23.02
C GLY A 154 -5.26 0.19 -21.53
N VAL A 155 -6.25 0.35 -20.65
CA VAL A 155 -6.08 0.18 -19.20
C VAL A 155 -5.63 -1.22 -18.80
N LYS A 156 -4.80 -1.29 -17.76
CA LYS A 156 -4.23 -2.55 -17.24
C LYS A 156 -4.25 -2.57 -15.72
N VAL A 157 -4.35 -3.78 -15.18
CA VAL A 157 -4.22 -4.02 -13.74
C VAL A 157 -2.77 -3.79 -13.29
N ARG A 158 -2.60 -3.14 -12.14
CA ARG A 158 -1.33 -2.89 -11.46
C ARG A 158 -1.41 -3.41 -10.04
N ARG A 159 -0.32 -4.01 -9.54
CA ARG A 159 -0.17 -4.35 -8.12
C ARG A 159 0.47 -3.17 -7.41
N MET A 160 -0.22 -2.60 -6.43
CA MET A 160 0.12 -1.32 -5.80
C MET A 160 0.19 -1.46 -4.27
N SER A 161 0.81 -0.49 -3.60
CA SER A 161 0.58 -0.18 -2.18
C SER A 161 0.57 1.33 -1.99
N ILE A 162 0.00 1.78 -0.88
CA ILE A 162 -0.08 3.16 -0.45
C ILE A 162 0.92 3.32 0.68
N GLY A 163 1.64 4.43 0.70
CA GLY A 163 2.32 4.89 1.89
C GLY A 163 1.97 6.34 2.16
N VAL A 164 2.15 6.77 3.41
CA VAL A 164 2.09 8.18 3.79
C VAL A 164 3.47 8.58 4.26
N ASN A 165 4.05 9.61 3.65
CA ASN A 165 5.29 10.18 4.14
C ASN A 165 5.03 10.83 5.50
N GLY A 166 5.66 10.30 6.56
CA GLY A 166 5.59 10.88 7.88
C GLY A 166 6.13 12.31 7.89
N THR A 167 5.47 13.17 8.67
CA THR A 167 5.93 14.52 9.03
C THR A 167 7.21 14.50 9.85
#